data_AF-A0A9P7J3B9-F1
#
_entry.id   AF-A0A9P7J3B9-F1
#
_cell.length_a   1.000
_cell.length_b   1.000
_cell.length_c   1.000
_cell.angle_alpha   90.00
_cell.angle_beta   90.00
_cell.angle_gamma   90.00
#
_symmetry.space_group_name_H-M   'P 1'
#
loop_
_entity.id
_entity.type
_entity.pdbx_description
1 polymer ?
#
loop_
_entity_poly.entity_id
_entity_poly.type
_entity_poly.pdbx_seq_one_letter_code
_entity_poly.pdbx_strand_id
1 'polypeptide(L)'
;MMHRALLVPDVLPEIFGFLRSEFSRFPDRRASSRCFAALATTCKAFHESAMNELWADIVDLDQLLGCVTRLHPIVYQKVSVSIGSQSI
;
A
#
# COMPACT_ATOMS: atom_id res chain seq x y z
N MET A 1 -23.14 -13.09 0.92
CA MET A 1 -23.85 -12.41 -0.18
C MET A 1 -23.40 -10.95 -0.15
N MET A 2 -22.93 -10.37 -1.26
CA MET A 2 -22.53 -8.95 -1.30
C MET A 2 -23.75 -8.07 -1.55
N HIS A 3 -23.74 -6.87 -0.95
CA HIS A 3 -24.77 -5.87 -1.17
C HIS A 3 -24.77 -5.44 -2.65
N ARG A 4 -25.95 -5.30 -3.28
CA ARG A 4 -26.08 -5.01 -4.72
C ARG A 4 -25.41 -3.69 -5.13
N ALA A 5 -25.33 -2.71 -4.24
CA ALA A 5 -24.64 -1.45 -4.50
C ALA A 5 -23.14 -1.65 -4.81
N LEU A 6 -22.51 -2.70 -4.27
CA LEU A 6 -21.10 -3.01 -4.53
C LEU A 6 -20.86 -3.66 -5.90
N LEU A 7 -21.93 -3.96 -6.64
CA LEU A 7 -21.85 -4.43 -8.03
C LEU A 7 -21.86 -3.27 -9.04
N VAL A 8 -22.12 -2.04 -8.57
CA VAL A 8 -22.05 -0.84 -9.40
C VAL A 8 -20.59 -0.40 -9.43
N PRO A 9 -19.92 -0.38 -10.61
CA PRO A 9 -18.50 -0.08 -10.71
C PRO A 9 -18.11 1.27 -10.10
N ASP A 10 -18.99 2.26 -10.19
CA ASP A 10 -18.73 3.64 -9.75
C ASP A 10 -18.76 3.81 -8.23
N VAL A 11 -19.44 2.90 -7.52
CA VAL A 11 -19.60 2.99 -6.06
C VAL A 11 -18.32 2.60 -5.33
N LEU A 12 -17.54 1.67 -5.88
CA LEU A 12 -16.31 1.22 -5.26
C LEU A 12 -15.27 2.35 -5.15
N PRO A 13 -14.91 3.07 -6.24
CA PRO A 13 -14.01 4.20 -6.15
C PRO A 13 -14.43 5.27 -5.14
N GLU A 14 -15.73 5.59 -5.03
CA GLU A 14 -16.22 6.54 -4.02
C GLU A 14 -16.00 6.04 -2.59
N ILE A 15 -16.28 4.76 -2.32
CA ILE A 15 -16.03 4.15 -1.00
C ILE A 15 -14.54 4.20 -0.67
N PHE A 16 -13.68 3.77 -1.59
CA PHE A 16 -12.23 3.76 -1.36
C PHE A 16 -11.64 5.17 -1.22
N GLY A 17 -12.16 6.15 -1.97
CA GLY A 17 -11.80 7.56 -1.83
C GLY A 17 -12.20 8.12 -0.46
N PHE A 18 -13.40 7.81 0.02
CA PHE A 18 -13.83 8.16 1.38
C PHE A 18 -12.93 7.52 2.44
N LEU A 19 -12.65 6.21 2.32
CA LEU A 19 -11.78 5.49 3.25
C LEU A 19 -10.35 6.07 3.28
N ARG A 20 -9.77 6.40 2.12
CA ARG A 20 -8.47 7.09 2.04
C ARG A 20 -8.50 8.42 2.79
N SER A 21 -9.53 9.23 2.56
CA SER A 21 -9.70 10.52 3.26
C SER A 21 -9.77 10.33 4.77
N GLU A 22 -10.59 9.38 5.26
CA GLU A 22 -10.67 9.09 6.70
C GLU A 22 -9.34 8.57 7.25
N PHE A 23 -8.67 7.65 6.55
CA PHE A 23 -7.39 7.11 6.96
C PHE A 23 -6.27 8.16 7.00
N SER A 24 -6.30 9.15 6.11
CA SER A 24 -5.32 10.25 6.10
C SER A 24 -5.39 11.12 7.37
N ARG A 25 -6.50 11.10 8.10
CA ARG A 25 -6.66 11.81 9.38
C ARG A 25 -5.97 11.11 10.55
N PHE A 26 -5.63 9.83 10.39
CA PHE A 26 -4.94 9.06 11.42
C PHE A 26 -3.43 9.06 11.17
N PRO A 27 -2.60 9.21 12.22
CA PRO A 27 -1.15 9.18 12.07
C PRO A 27 -0.61 7.77 11.74
N ASP A 28 -1.35 6.71 12.06
CA ASP A 28 -0.93 5.33 11.81
C ASP A 28 -1.25 4.85 10.38
N ARG A 29 -0.34 5.14 9.45
CA ARG A 29 -0.40 4.63 8.06
C ARG A 29 -0.30 3.10 7.96
N ARG A 30 0.19 2.39 8.98
CA ARG A 30 0.21 0.93 8.94
C ARG A 30 -1.16 0.34 9.23
N ALA A 31 -2.01 1.05 9.98
CA ALA A 31 -3.40 0.63 10.18
C ALA A 31 -4.21 0.73 8.88
N SER A 32 -4.07 1.82 8.12
CA SER A 32 -4.76 2.00 6.84
C SER A 32 -4.34 0.93 5.82
N SER A 33 -3.03 0.69 5.67
CA SER A 33 -2.50 -0.36 4.79
C SER A 33 -3.03 -1.75 5.16
N ARG A 34 -3.10 -2.09 6.45
CA ARG A 34 -3.69 -3.36 6.92
C ARG A 34 -5.18 -3.48 6.57
N CYS A 35 -5.95 -2.40 6.72
CA CYS A 35 -7.35 -2.38 6.32
C CYS A 35 -7.52 -2.61 4.82
N PHE A 36 -6.75 -1.92 3.97
CA PHE A 36 -6.80 -2.15 2.52
C PHE A 36 -6.36 -3.57 2.13
N ALA A 37 -5.33 -4.13 2.78
CA ALA A 37 -4.95 -5.52 2.57
C ALA A 37 -6.08 -6.51 2.93
N ALA A 38 -6.81 -6.25 4.02
CA ALA A 38 -7.96 -7.07 4.40
C ALA A 38 -9.13 -6.92 3.39
N LEU A 39 -9.35 -5.71 2.86
CA LEU A 39 -10.34 -5.48 1.80
C LEU A 39 -9.95 -6.18 0.49
N ALA A 40 -8.67 -6.18 0.14
CA ALA A 40 -8.17 -6.84 -1.06
C ALA A 40 -8.31 -8.38 -1.03
N THR A 41 -8.36 -8.96 0.17
CA THR A 41 -8.41 -10.42 0.38
C THR A 41 -9.82 -10.94 0.69
N THR A 42 -10.79 -10.08 1.01
CA THR A 42 -12.16 -10.49 1.35
C THR A 42 -13.00 -10.88 0.14
N CYS A 43 -12.88 -10.18 -0.98
CA CYS A 43 -13.62 -10.53 -2.19
C CYS A 43 -12.95 -10.04 -3.47
N LYS A 44 -13.27 -10.70 -4.60
CA LYS A 44 -12.73 -10.34 -5.92
C LYS A 44 -13.13 -8.94 -6.39
N ALA A 45 -14.32 -8.46 -6.01
CA ALA A 45 -14.80 -7.14 -6.40
C ALA A 45 -13.97 -6.00 -5.78
N PHE A 46 -13.49 -6.19 -4.54
CA PHE A 46 -12.70 -5.19 -3.83
C PHE A 46 -11.21 -5.30 -4.14
N HIS A 47 -10.78 -6.45 -4.68
CA HIS A 47 -9.38 -6.78 -4.87
C HIS A 47 -8.63 -5.68 -5.64
N GLU A 48 -9.16 -5.26 -6.79
CA GLU A 48 -8.49 -4.29 -7.65
C GLU A 48 -8.43 -2.89 -7.02
N SER A 49 -9.57 -2.37 -6.54
CA SER A 49 -9.62 -1.06 -5.89
C SER A 49 -8.77 -1.00 -4.62
N ALA A 50 -8.83 -2.03 -3.77
CA ALA A 50 -8.04 -2.09 -2.55
C ALA A 50 -6.54 -2.22 -2.83
N MET A 51 -6.15 -2.99 -3.85
CA MET A 51 -4.75 -3.06 -4.27
C MET A 51 -4.27 -1.71 -4.80
N ASN A 52 -5.05 -1.01 -5.64
CA ASN A 52 -4.69 0.32 -6.11
C ASN A 52 -4.40 1.29 -4.96
N GLU A 53 -5.23 1.28 -3.93
CA GLU A 53 -5.00 2.09 -2.73
C GLU A 53 -3.72 1.68 -1.99
N LEU A 54 -3.49 0.37 -1.85
CA LEU A 54 -2.33 -0.17 -1.16
C LEU A 54 -1.02 0.15 -1.89
N TRP A 55 -1.01 0.06 -3.22
CA TRP A 55 0.14 0.42 -4.07
C TRP A 55 0.39 1.92 -4.11
N ALA A 56 -0.65 2.74 -4.05
CA ALA A 56 -0.51 4.20 -4.06
C ALA A 56 0.13 4.75 -2.76
N ASP A 57 0.11 3.98 -1.67
CA ASP A 57 0.82 4.31 -0.42
C ASP A 57 2.28 3.82 -0.41
N ILE A 58 2.70 3.00 -1.39
CA ILE A 58 4.10 2.54 -1.52
C ILE A 58 4.91 3.67 -2.17
N VAL A 59 5.60 4.44 -1.34
CA VAL A 59 6.44 5.57 -1.76
C VAL A 59 7.76 5.09 -2.36
N ASP A 60 8.33 4.02 -1.81
CA ASP A 60 9.66 3.55 -2.19
C ASP A 60 9.64 2.11 -2.73
N LEU A 61 10.19 1.95 -3.93
CA LEU A 61 10.36 0.63 -4.55
C LEU A 61 11.25 -0.29 -3.71
N ASP A 62 12.12 0.27 -2.86
CA ASP A 62 13.00 -0.48 -1.96
C ASP A 62 12.22 -1.41 -1.02
N GLN A 63 10.99 -1.04 -0.61
CA GLN A 63 10.14 -1.90 0.20
C GLN A 63 9.72 -3.18 -0.55
N LEU A 64 9.52 -3.07 -1.87
CA LEU A 64 9.18 -4.21 -2.73
C LEU A 64 10.41 -5.06 -3.04
N LEU A 65 11.55 -4.39 -3.28
CA LEU A 65 12.80 -5.08 -3.57
C LEU A 65 13.31 -5.87 -2.35
N GLY A 66 13.00 -5.42 -1.13
CA GLY A 66 13.24 -6.17 0.11
C GLY A 66 12.48 -7.51 0.18
N CYS A 67 11.29 -7.60 -0.44
CA CYS A 67 10.55 -8.86 -0.54
C CYS A 67 11.19 -9.87 -1.50
N VAL A 68 12.09 -9.42 -2.38
CA VAL A 68 12.84 -10.28 -3.31
C VAL A 68 14.22 -10.54 -2.72
N THR A 69 14.37 -11.66 -2.01
CA THR A 69 15.62 -12.04 -1.30
C THR A 69 16.88 -11.98 -2.18
N ARG A 70 16.75 -12.23 -3.48
CA ARG A 70 17.85 -12.13 -4.46
C ARG A 70 18.32 -10.70 -4.73
N LEU A 71 17.46 -9.71 -4.55
CA LEU A 71 17.75 -8.28 -4.76
C LEU A 71 18.19 -7.58 -3.48
N HIS A 72 18.04 -8.24 -2.33
CA HIS A 72 18.43 -7.73 -1.02
C HIS A 72 19.87 -7.17 -0.97
N PRO A 73 20.91 -7.80 -1.55
CA PRO A 73 22.26 -7.24 -1.53
C PRO A 73 22.37 -5.88 -2.22
N ILE A 74 21.62 -5.66 -3.31
CA ILE A 74 21.67 -4.45 -4.14
C ILE A 74 20.94 -3.28 -3.45
N VAL A 75 19.81 -3.57 -2.82
CA VAL A 75 18.98 -2.57 -2.10
C VAL A 75 19.71 -2.08 -0.85
N TYR A 76 20.26 -3.00 -0.05
CA TYR A 76 20.86 -2.66 1.24
C TYR A 76 22.33 -2.22 1.14
N GLN A 77 23.07 -2.52 0.05
CA GLN A 77 24.40 -1.93 -0.19
C GLN A 77 24.35 -0.43 -0.49
N LYS A 78 23.27 0.06 -1.09
CA LYS A 78 23.15 1.48 -1.47
C LYS A 78 23.01 2.39 -0.25
N VAL A 79 22.42 1.87 0.83
CA VAL A 79 22.24 2.57 2.11
C VAL A 79 23.57 2.71 2.87
N SER A 80 24.44 1.70 2.83
CA SER A 80 25.72 1.75 3.56
C SER A 80 26.76 2.70 2.94
N VAL A 81 26.69 2.98 1.64
CA VAL A 81 27.57 3.98 1.00
C VAL A 81 27.13 5.42 1.34
N SER A 82 25.84 5.64 1.57
CA SER A 82 25.28 6.99 1.83
C SER A 82 25.49 7.48 3.27
N ILE A 83 25.70 6.57 4.23
CA ILE A 83 26.04 6.92 5.62
C ILE A 83 27.54 7.20 5.80
N GLY A 84 28.38 6.79 4.83
CA GLY A 84 29.83 6.99 4.86
C GLY A 84 30.35 8.32 4.29
N SER A 85 29.48 9.29 4.00
CA SER A 85 29.86 10.59 3.42
C SER A 85 29.48 11.81 4.29
N GLN A 86 29.56 11.68 5.61
CA GLN A 86 29.75 12.84 6.49
C GLN A 86 31.09 12.68 7.22
N SER A 87 32.15 13.10 6.54
CA SER A 87 33.42 13.44 7.15
C SER A 87 33.45 14.94 7.41
N ILE A 88 33.49 15.35 8.68
CA ILE A 88 34.48 16.29 9.24
C ILE A 88 34.78 15.80 10.65
#